data_AF-A0A7J9QV31-F1
#
_entry.id   AF-A0A7J9QV31-F1
#
_cell.length_a   1.000
_cell.length_b   1.000
_cell.length_c   1.000
_cell.angle_alpha   90.00
_cell.angle_beta   90.00
_cell.angle_gamma   90.00
#
_symmetry.space_group_name_H-M   'P 1'
#
loop_
_entity.id
_entity.type
_entity.pdbx_description
1 polymer ?
#
loop_
_entity_poly.entity_id
_entity_poly.type
_entity_poly.pdbx_seq_one_letter_code
_entity_poly.pdbx_strand_id
1 'polypeptide(L)'
;MSEIVLKISEVPQQHVGRGRAIVDPKIIEDNNWNTGQILELTYNKKTHVKLWPGSPDEYGAGIIQIDGITRQNIGAGIGDKITVKAVEAINAEQIVLSPTEKIAAEGLQEYMIYNYLNHVFTTGDTISLSTQMGSKVQFVITSTKPSKPVIVTDKTIFKLGPMTKAVDSSIPRVTYDELGGLKNEVQKIREMVELPMRHPELFEKIGVEAPKGVLLYGPPGTGKTLLAKAVAGETNAHFISLSGPEIMGKYYGESEERIREIFKQAEENSPSIVFIDEIDSIAPKRDEVSGEVEKRIVSQLLTLMDGMKSRGKVVVIAATNRPDSIDPALRRPGRFDREIEIGIPDDEGRLEILSIHTRGMPIDEKVDLKQISKTTHGFVGADLEVLSKEAAMISLRRILPEIDLDEEKISTEILQKIQITSEDFRDALKEVRPSALREVQVQVPNVSWDDVGGLEGLKEELREAVEWPIKHKEAFDYVDVQTPKGILLHGPPGTGKTLIAKALAKMTESNFISIKGPELLSKWVGESEKGVREIFRKARQAAPCIIFLDEVDALVPRRGSGGSESHVTENVVSQILTEIDGLEELHNVLIIG
;
A
#
# COMPACT_ATOMS: atom_id res chain seq x y z
N MET A 1 -28.09 -32.58 2.65
CA MET A 1 -27.86 -31.18 2.26
C MET A 1 -26.92 -31.19 1.07
N SER A 2 -27.31 -30.51 -0.01
CA SER A 2 -26.54 -30.38 -1.25
C SER A 2 -25.21 -29.69 -0.99
N GLU A 3 -24.12 -30.26 -1.50
CA GLU A 3 -22.82 -29.60 -1.57
C GLU A 3 -22.80 -28.71 -2.80
N ILE A 4 -22.39 -27.46 -2.63
CA ILE A 4 -22.37 -26.45 -3.70
C ILE A 4 -20.93 -26.01 -3.91
N VAL A 5 -20.55 -25.80 -5.17
CA VAL A 5 -19.23 -25.30 -5.52
C VAL A 5 -19.34 -23.81 -5.87
N LEU A 6 -18.67 -22.96 -5.10
CA LEU A 6 -18.67 -21.50 -5.28
C LEU A 6 -17.26 -20.99 -5.55
N LYS A 7 -17.15 -19.88 -6.30
CA LYS A 7 -15.87 -19.22 -6.59
C LYS A 7 -15.55 -18.17 -5.52
N ILE A 8 -14.35 -18.22 -4.93
CA ILE A 8 -13.91 -17.22 -3.95
C ILE A 8 -13.70 -15.86 -4.63
N SER A 9 -14.24 -14.81 -4.01
CA SER A 9 -13.98 -13.41 -4.33
C SER A 9 -13.51 -12.64 -3.10
N GLU A 10 -12.96 -11.45 -3.32
CA GLU A 10 -12.55 -10.53 -2.25
C GLU A 10 -13.77 -10.02 -1.47
N VAL A 11 -13.61 -9.89 -0.16
CA VAL A 11 -14.66 -9.42 0.74
C VAL A 11 -14.56 -7.90 0.93
N PRO A 12 -15.68 -7.16 0.97
CA PRO A 12 -15.66 -5.74 1.28
C PRO A 12 -15.00 -5.47 2.64
N GLN A 13 -14.22 -4.39 2.72
CA GLN A 13 -13.41 -4.03 3.91
C GLN A 13 -14.21 -3.99 5.22
N GLN A 14 -15.50 -3.63 5.18
CA GLN A 14 -16.39 -3.60 6.35
C GLN A 14 -16.68 -4.98 6.98
N HIS A 15 -16.52 -6.06 6.20
CA HIS A 15 -16.79 -7.43 6.64
C HIS A 15 -15.51 -8.23 6.94
N VAL A 16 -14.33 -7.70 6.61
CA VAL A 16 -13.03 -8.34 6.90
C VAL A 16 -12.88 -8.55 8.41
N GLY A 17 -12.51 -9.78 8.81
CA GLY A 17 -12.25 -10.11 10.21
C GLY A 17 -13.50 -10.29 11.07
N ARG A 18 -14.70 -10.36 10.47
CA ARG A 18 -15.98 -10.60 11.17
C ARG A 18 -16.41 -12.07 11.18
N GLY A 19 -15.63 -12.97 10.58
CA GLY A 19 -15.96 -14.40 10.50
C GLY A 19 -17.24 -14.69 9.70
N ARG A 20 -17.52 -13.89 8.67
CA ARG A 20 -18.69 -14.00 7.80
C ARG A 20 -18.29 -14.35 6.37
N ALA A 21 -19.10 -15.15 5.71
CA ALA A 21 -19.06 -15.36 4.28
C ALA A 21 -20.25 -14.66 3.63
N ILE A 22 -19.97 -13.78 2.67
CA ILE A 22 -20.98 -13.14 1.86
C ILE A 22 -21.26 -14.04 0.66
N VAL A 23 -22.50 -14.49 0.52
CA VAL A 23 -22.89 -15.43 -0.54
C VAL A 23 -23.90 -14.77 -1.46
N ASP A 24 -23.78 -15.08 -2.75
CA ASP A 24 -24.75 -14.73 -3.79
C ASP A 24 -26.20 -14.99 -3.34
N PRO A 25 -27.08 -13.96 -3.33
CA PRO A 25 -28.46 -14.09 -2.89
C PRO A 25 -29.24 -15.19 -3.62
N LYS A 26 -28.95 -15.45 -4.90
CA LYS A 26 -29.62 -16.51 -5.67
C LYS A 26 -29.36 -17.90 -5.07
N ILE A 27 -28.13 -18.15 -4.62
CA ILE A 27 -27.74 -19.43 -4.03
C ILE A 27 -28.40 -19.63 -2.66
N ILE A 28 -28.58 -18.53 -1.91
CA ILE A 28 -29.30 -18.52 -0.64
C ILE A 28 -30.77 -18.91 -0.88
N GLU A 29 -31.42 -18.32 -1.88
CA GLU A 29 -32.80 -18.63 -2.28
C GLU A 29 -32.94 -20.09 -2.75
N ASP A 30 -32.09 -20.53 -3.67
CA ASP A 30 -32.13 -21.86 -4.28
C ASP A 30 -31.98 -22.98 -3.23
N ASN A 31 -31.26 -22.73 -2.14
CA ASN A 31 -30.99 -23.70 -1.07
C ASN A 31 -31.77 -23.43 0.22
N ASN A 32 -32.63 -22.42 0.21
CA ASN A 32 -33.47 -22.03 1.34
C ASN A 32 -32.65 -21.78 2.62
N TRP A 33 -31.49 -21.13 2.48
CA TRP A 33 -30.60 -20.77 3.57
C TRP A 33 -31.06 -19.49 4.27
N ASN A 34 -30.76 -19.36 5.56
CA ASN A 34 -31.12 -18.19 6.36
C ASN A 34 -29.89 -17.35 6.73
N THR A 35 -30.03 -16.03 6.75
CA THR A 35 -28.97 -15.13 7.26
C THR A 35 -28.52 -15.53 8.66
N GLY A 36 -27.21 -15.65 8.86
CA GLY A 36 -26.61 -16.07 10.13
C GLY A 36 -26.49 -17.59 10.30
N GLN A 37 -26.97 -18.40 9.35
CA GLN A 37 -26.74 -19.85 9.33
C GLN A 37 -25.25 -20.17 9.17
N ILE A 38 -24.81 -21.31 9.71
CA ILE A 38 -23.40 -21.70 9.65
C ILE A 38 -23.13 -22.51 8.40
N LEU A 39 -22.07 -22.13 7.69
CA LEU A 39 -21.57 -22.83 6.51
C LEU A 39 -20.23 -23.49 6.82
N GLU A 40 -20.09 -24.76 6.46
CA GLU A 40 -18.83 -25.49 6.34
C GLU A 40 -18.22 -25.17 4.98
N LEU A 41 -17.00 -24.62 4.98
CA LEU A 41 -16.19 -24.39 3.79
C LEU A 41 -15.11 -25.47 3.72
N THR A 42 -15.02 -26.15 2.57
CA THR A 42 -14.03 -27.21 2.34
C THR A 42 -13.22 -26.91 1.09
N TYR A 43 -11.90 -26.87 1.27
CA TYR A 43 -10.90 -26.91 0.20
C TYR A 43 -9.81 -27.94 0.57
N ASN A 44 -8.59 -27.49 0.94
CA ASN A 44 -7.55 -28.36 1.50
C ASN A 44 -7.83 -28.72 2.96
N LYS A 45 -8.38 -27.76 3.70
CA LYS A 45 -8.85 -27.91 5.09
C LYS A 45 -10.32 -27.51 5.19
N LYS A 46 -10.91 -27.73 6.36
CA LYS A 46 -12.28 -27.37 6.68
C LYS A 46 -12.32 -26.24 7.69
N THR A 47 -13.14 -25.24 7.45
CA THR A 47 -13.45 -24.19 8.42
C THR A 47 -14.93 -23.83 8.36
N HIS A 48 -15.39 -23.00 9.29
CA HIS A 48 -16.79 -22.63 9.41
C HIS A 48 -16.99 -21.13 9.55
N VAL A 49 -18.04 -20.62 8.93
CA VAL A 49 -18.34 -19.18 8.87
C VAL A 49 -19.83 -18.93 8.94
N LYS A 50 -20.21 -17.71 9.30
CA LYS A 50 -21.61 -17.27 9.26
C LYS A 50 -21.99 -16.76 7.87
N LEU A 51 -23.13 -17.23 7.37
CA LEU A 51 -23.73 -16.74 6.15
C LEU A 51 -24.20 -15.30 6.30
N TRP A 52 -23.83 -14.45 5.36
CA TRP A 52 -24.37 -13.11 5.16
C TRP A 52 -24.81 -12.96 3.70
N PRO A 53 -25.95 -12.31 3.42
CA PRO A 53 -26.38 -12.09 2.05
C PRO A 53 -25.50 -11.06 1.34
N GLY A 54 -25.16 -11.34 0.07
CA GLY A 54 -24.51 -10.40 -0.83
C GLY A 54 -25.42 -9.27 -1.29
N SER A 55 -24.84 -8.35 -2.06
CA SER A 55 -25.61 -7.22 -2.60
C SER A 55 -26.52 -7.70 -3.74
N PRO A 56 -27.67 -7.03 -3.99
CA PRO A 56 -28.56 -7.38 -5.10
C PRO A 56 -27.87 -7.40 -6.47
N ASP A 57 -26.82 -6.60 -6.64
CA ASP A 57 -26.03 -6.51 -7.88
C ASP A 57 -25.22 -7.78 -8.18
N GLU A 58 -25.00 -8.63 -7.17
CA GLU A 58 -24.22 -9.87 -7.28
C GLU A 58 -25.09 -11.10 -7.54
N TYR A 59 -26.39 -10.89 -7.84
CA TYR A 59 -27.37 -11.95 -8.01
C TYR A 59 -27.01 -12.87 -9.19
N GLY A 60 -26.77 -14.15 -8.90
CA GLY A 60 -26.45 -15.19 -9.88
C GLY A 60 -24.99 -15.22 -10.34
N ALA A 61 -24.09 -14.49 -9.68
CA ALA A 61 -22.66 -14.50 -9.97
C ALA A 61 -21.96 -15.82 -9.58
N GLY A 62 -22.54 -16.64 -8.69
CA GLY A 62 -21.94 -17.91 -8.26
C GLY A 62 -20.70 -17.75 -7.37
N ILE A 63 -20.60 -16.62 -6.67
CA ILE A 63 -19.44 -16.24 -5.86
C ILE A 63 -19.70 -16.35 -4.36
N ILE A 64 -18.61 -16.51 -3.61
CA ILE A 64 -18.56 -16.41 -2.15
C ILE A 64 -17.41 -15.48 -1.78
N GLN A 65 -17.68 -14.45 -0.98
CA GLN A 65 -16.66 -13.53 -0.50
C GLN A 65 -16.32 -13.86 0.96
N ILE A 66 -15.05 -14.15 1.20
CA ILE A 66 -14.51 -14.51 2.51
C ILE A 66 -13.23 -13.74 2.79
N ASP A 67 -12.96 -13.48 4.07
CA ASP A 67 -11.75 -12.77 4.50
C ASP A 67 -10.48 -13.63 4.41
N GLY A 68 -9.34 -12.96 4.42
CA GLY A 68 -8.02 -13.57 4.27
C GLY A 68 -7.70 -14.61 5.34
N ILE A 69 -8.18 -14.40 6.57
CA ILE A 69 -8.00 -15.37 7.66
C ILE A 69 -8.75 -16.67 7.35
N THR A 70 -10.01 -16.58 6.89
CA THR A 70 -10.79 -17.74 6.47
C THR A 70 -10.13 -18.45 5.29
N ARG A 71 -9.65 -17.69 4.29
CA ARG A 71 -8.92 -18.22 3.13
C ARG A 71 -7.67 -19.00 3.53
N GLN A 72 -6.84 -18.44 4.43
CA GLN A 72 -5.67 -19.12 4.97
C GLN A 72 -6.03 -20.39 5.76
N ASN A 73 -7.10 -20.36 6.55
CA ASN A 73 -7.55 -21.51 7.33
C ASN A 73 -7.95 -22.70 6.45
N ILE A 74 -8.59 -22.46 5.30
CA ILE A 74 -8.92 -23.52 4.32
C ILE A 74 -7.77 -23.82 3.35
N GLY A 75 -6.75 -22.96 3.29
CA GLY A 75 -5.64 -23.04 2.35
C GLY A 75 -6.07 -22.80 0.91
N ALA A 76 -7.02 -21.88 0.70
CA ALA A 76 -7.49 -21.44 -0.62
C ALA A 76 -7.10 -19.99 -0.85
N GLY A 77 -7.06 -19.57 -2.11
CA GLY A 77 -6.82 -18.18 -2.51
C GLY A 77 -7.97 -17.64 -3.36
N ILE A 78 -7.98 -16.33 -3.61
CA ILE A 78 -9.01 -15.69 -4.43
C ILE A 78 -9.10 -16.34 -5.82
N GLY A 79 -10.32 -16.67 -6.26
CA GLY A 79 -10.60 -17.27 -7.55
C GLY A 79 -10.73 -18.80 -7.53
N ASP A 80 -10.36 -19.47 -6.45
CA ASP A 80 -10.58 -20.90 -6.28
C ASP A 80 -12.05 -21.27 -6.20
N LYS A 81 -12.34 -22.52 -6.55
CA LYS A 81 -13.64 -23.13 -6.34
C LYS A 81 -13.61 -23.94 -5.05
N ILE A 82 -14.51 -23.62 -4.12
CA ILE A 82 -14.63 -24.30 -2.83
C ILE A 82 -15.99 -24.95 -2.66
N THR A 83 -16.04 -26.03 -1.89
CA THR A 83 -17.28 -26.71 -1.56
C THR A 83 -17.88 -26.10 -0.30
N VAL A 84 -19.16 -25.75 -0.36
CA VAL A 84 -19.92 -25.10 0.69
C VAL A 84 -21.12 -25.95 1.07
N LYS A 85 -21.33 -26.11 2.38
CA LYS A 85 -22.44 -26.89 2.93
C LYS A 85 -22.97 -26.26 4.22
N ALA A 86 -24.29 -26.18 4.36
CA ALA A 86 -24.89 -25.75 5.62
C ALA A 86 -24.71 -26.81 6.72
N VAL A 87 -24.35 -26.37 7.93
CA VAL A 87 -24.17 -27.24 9.10
C VAL A 87 -24.73 -26.59 10.36
N GLU A 88 -25.03 -27.41 11.36
CA GLU A 88 -25.39 -26.92 12.69
C GLU A 88 -24.14 -26.74 13.55
N ALA A 89 -24.01 -25.57 14.17
CA ALA A 89 -22.99 -25.29 15.18
C ALA A 89 -23.63 -25.16 16.55
N ILE A 90 -22.86 -25.49 17.59
CA ILE A 90 -23.32 -25.47 18.99
C ILE A 90 -22.63 -24.33 19.71
N ASN A 91 -23.27 -23.74 20.72
CA ASN A 91 -22.62 -22.73 21.55
C ASN A 91 -21.38 -23.32 22.24
N ALA A 92 -20.27 -22.59 22.20
CA ALA A 92 -19.02 -23.00 22.81
C ALA A 92 -19.11 -22.93 24.34
N GLU A 93 -18.84 -24.05 25.01
CA GLU A 93 -18.57 -24.03 26.46
C GLU A 93 -17.14 -23.58 26.73
N GLN A 94 -16.19 -24.13 25.96
CA GLN A 94 -14.76 -23.87 26.16
C GLN A 94 -14.00 -23.91 24.84
N ILE A 95 -13.04 -23.00 24.66
CA ILE A 95 -12.12 -22.96 23.52
C ILE A 95 -10.69 -22.87 24.08
N VAL A 96 -9.81 -23.76 23.62
CA VAL A 96 -8.39 -23.75 23.99
C VAL A 96 -7.58 -23.15 22.86
N LEU A 97 -6.85 -22.08 23.19
CA LEU A 97 -6.06 -21.28 22.27
C LEU A 97 -4.58 -21.43 22.61
N SER A 98 -3.76 -21.81 21.65
CA SER A 98 -2.31 -21.86 21.83
C SER A 98 -1.66 -20.68 21.12
N PRO A 99 -0.93 -19.82 21.83
CA PRO A 99 -0.29 -18.67 21.21
C PRO A 99 1.01 -19.09 20.52
N THR A 100 1.37 -18.35 19.47
CA THR A 100 2.66 -18.50 18.79
C THR A 100 3.79 -17.75 19.48
N GLU A 101 3.44 -16.77 20.34
CA GLU A 101 4.37 -15.93 21.08
C GLU A 101 4.06 -15.96 22.58
N LYS A 102 5.00 -15.52 23.43
CA LYS A 102 4.74 -15.39 24.86
C LYS A 102 3.82 -14.20 25.11
N ILE A 103 2.69 -14.47 25.74
CA ILE A 103 1.71 -13.45 26.13
C ILE A 103 1.30 -13.67 27.58
N ALA A 104 0.99 -12.56 28.25
CA ALA A 104 0.32 -12.60 29.54
C ALA A 104 -1.11 -13.14 29.34
N ALA A 105 -1.53 -14.04 30.24
CA ALA A 105 -2.86 -14.66 30.19
C ALA A 105 -3.98 -13.76 30.74
N GLU A 106 -3.62 -12.63 31.35
CA GLU A 106 -4.56 -11.77 32.07
C GLU A 106 -5.41 -10.93 31.10
N GLY A 107 -6.73 -10.87 31.35
CA GLY A 107 -7.68 -10.15 30.50
C GLY A 107 -8.00 -10.79 29.14
N LEU A 108 -7.31 -11.88 28.77
CA LEU A 108 -7.52 -12.56 27.47
C LEU A 108 -8.97 -12.99 27.27
N GLN A 109 -9.62 -13.46 28.33
CA GLN A 109 -11.01 -13.94 28.30
C GLN A 109 -11.97 -12.83 27.81
N GLU A 110 -11.94 -11.68 28.46
CA GLU A 110 -12.82 -10.54 28.16
C GLU A 110 -12.51 -9.98 26.77
N TYR A 111 -11.22 -9.89 26.44
CA TYR A 111 -10.77 -9.41 25.13
C TYR A 111 -11.19 -10.33 23.98
N MET A 112 -11.11 -11.65 24.17
CA MET A 112 -11.55 -12.65 23.19
C MET A 112 -13.06 -12.60 22.98
N ILE A 113 -13.83 -12.48 24.05
CA ILE A 113 -15.29 -12.34 23.94
C ILE A 113 -15.64 -11.06 23.20
N TYR A 114 -15.03 -9.91 23.55
CA TYR A 114 -15.31 -8.64 22.89
C TYR A 114 -15.06 -8.69 21.37
N ASN A 115 -13.92 -9.25 20.95
CA ASN A 115 -13.53 -9.28 19.53
C ASN A 115 -14.21 -10.38 18.72
N TYR A 116 -14.52 -11.52 19.34
CA TYR A 116 -15.00 -12.71 18.64
C TYR A 116 -16.41 -13.15 19.03
N LEU A 117 -17.18 -12.31 19.75
CA LEU A 117 -18.58 -12.59 20.02
C LEU A 117 -19.29 -12.92 18.70
N ASN A 118 -20.08 -13.99 18.69
CA ASN A 118 -20.77 -14.49 17.51
C ASN A 118 -19.86 -15.05 16.40
N HIS A 119 -18.56 -15.22 16.59
CA HIS A 119 -17.72 -15.93 15.61
C HIS A 119 -17.90 -17.44 15.72
N VAL A 120 -17.58 -18.15 14.63
CA VAL A 120 -17.58 -19.60 14.57
C VAL A 120 -16.14 -20.07 14.49
N PHE A 121 -15.82 -21.09 15.28
CA PHE A 121 -14.48 -21.64 15.34
C PHE A 121 -14.48 -23.15 15.20
N THR A 122 -13.44 -23.63 14.53
CA THR A 122 -13.13 -25.04 14.29
C THR A 122 -11.78 -25.36 14.90
N THR A 123 -11.59 -26.61 15.30
CA THR A 123 -10.28 -27.08 15.76
C THR A 123 -9.27 -27.02 14.59
N GLY A 124 -8.13 -26.38 14.82
CA GLY A 124 -7.08 -26.15 13.82
C GLY A 124 -7.13 -24.78 13.14
N ASP A 125 -8.19 -24.00 13.34
CA ASP A 125 -8.26 -22.64 12.81
C ASP A 125 -7.19 -21.74 13.47
N THR A 126 -6.65 -20.83 12.67
CA THR A 126 -5.76 -19.76 13.12
C THR A 126 -6.56 -18.47 13.22
N ILE A 127 -6.35 -17.75 14.32
CA ILE A 127 -6.91 -16.42 14.54
C ILE A 127 -5.79 -15.44 14.84
N SER A 128 -5.98 -14.19 14.43
CA SER A 128 -5.04 -13.09 14.66
C SER A 128 -5.72 -12.00 15.44
N LEU A 129 -5.16 -11.64 16.59
CA LEU A 129 -5.62 -10.52 17.39
C LEU A 129 -4.65 -9.36 17.25
N SER A 130 -5.14 -8.23 16.79
CA SER A 130 -4.45 -6.96 17.00
C SER A 130 -4.52 -6.64 18.50
N THR A 131 -3.38 -6.37 19.12
CA THR A 131 -3.32 -5.80 20.47
C THR A 131 -3.62 -4.30 20.40
N GLN A 132 -3.97 -3.70 21.53
CA GLN A 132 -4.22 -2.26 21.64
C GLN A 132 -3.02 -1.39 21.23
N MET A 133 -1.80 -1.96 21.20
CA MET A 133 -0.57 -1.31 20.75
C MET A 133 -0.22 -1.61 19.28
N GLY A 134 -1.13 -2.24 18.52
CA GLY A 134 -0.97 -2.50 17.09
C GLY A 134 -0.12 -3.72 16.72
N SER A 135 0.42 -4.47 17.69
CA SER A 135 1.07 -5.76 17.41
C SER A 135 0.02 -6.86 17.21
N LYS A 136 0.22 -7.77 16.26
CA LYS A 136 -0.71 -8.89 16.00
C LYS A 136 -0.21 -10.16 16.67
N VAL A 137 -0.95 -10.68 17.64
CA VAL A 137 -0.67 -11.98 18.27
C VAL A 137 -1.56 -13.04 17.65
N GLN A 138 -0.96 -14.17 17.28
CA GLN A 138 -1.67 -15.27 16.64
C GLN A 138 -1.91 -16.42 17.60
N PHE A 139 -3.07 -17.03 17.42
CA PHE A 139 -3.49 -18.19 18.20
C PHE A 139 -3.96 -19.28 17.26
N VAL A 140 -3.63 -20.52 17.60
CA VAL A 140 -4.18 -21.70 16.95
C VAL A 140 -5.19 -22.34 17.91
N ILE A 141 -6.38 -22.66 17.40
CA ILE A 141 -7.42 -23.32 18.16
C ILE A 141 -7.09 -24.79 18.26
N THR A 142 -6.62 -25.24 19.43
CA THR A 142 -6.17 -26.63 19.62
C THR A 142 -7.30 -27.58 19.98
N SER A 143 -8.32 -27.09 20.67
CA SER A 143 -9.51 -27.88 20.99
C SER A 143 -10.71 -26.99 21.29
N THR A 144 -11.90 -27.51 20.99
CA THR A 144 -13.20 -26.90 21.31
C THR A 144 -14.05 -27.89 22.10
N LYS A 145 -14.86 -27.36 23.02
CA LYS A 145 -15.87 -28.11 23.76
C LYS A 145 -17.25 -27.48 23.52
N PRO A 146 -18.21 -28.21 22.92
CA PRO A 146 -18.11 -29.56 22.34
C PRO A 146 -17.17 -29.64 21.12
N SER A 147 -16.66 -30.83 20.79
CA SER A 147 -15.77 -31.09 19.63
C SER A 147 -16.51 -31.07 18.28
N LYS A 148 -17.25 -29.99 18.05
CA LYS A 148 -18.02 -29.65 16.85
C LYS A 148 -17.65 -28.21 16.45
N PRO A 149 -18.09 -27.69 15.28
CA PRO A 149 -18.05 -26.25 15.05
C PRO A 149 -18.79 -25.54 16.19
N VAL A 150 -18.11 -24.58 16.82
CA VAL A 150 -18.66 -23.88 17.98
C VAL A 150 -18.84 -22.40 17.73
N ILE A 151 -19.95 -21.84 18.25
CA ILE A 151 -20.25 -20.41 18.20
C ILE A 151 -19.82 -19.78 19.52
N VAL A 152 -19.05 -18.70 19.46
CA VAL A 152 -18.65 -17.92 20.64
C VAL A 152 -19.85 -17.14 21.18
N THR A 153 -20.10 -17.30 22.46
CA THR A 153 -21.13 -16.60 23.24
C THR A 153 -20.50 -15.87 24.42
N ASP A 154 -21.28 -15.04 25.10
CA ASP A 154 -20.91 -14.37 26.36
C ASP A 154 -20.46 -15.34 27.48
N LYS A 155 -20.93 -16.60 27.43
CA LYS A 155 -20.63 -17.65 28.40
C LYS A 155 -19.42 -18.52 28.03
N THR A 156 -18.80 -18.30 26.88
CA THR A 156 -17.71 -19.14 26.37
C THR A 156 -16.42 -18.90 27.15
N ILE A 157 -15.78 -19.99 27.62
CA ILE A 157 -14.52 -19.92 28.37
C ILE A 157 -13.31 -20.15 27.44
N PHE A 158 -12.47 -19.15 27.26
CA PHE A 158 -11.18 -19.24 26.59
C PHE A 158 -10.09 -19.67 27.58
N LYS A 159 -9.30 -20.67 27.20
CA LYS A 159 -8.12 -21.13 27.96
C LYS A 159 -6.87 -21.06 27.10
N LEU A 160 -5.76 -20.67 27.71
CA LEU A 160 -4.46 -20.73 27.07
C LEU A 160 -3.88 -22.14 27.15
N GLY A 161 -3.62 -22.73 25.99
CA GLY A 161 -2.82 -23.94 25.85
C GLY A 161 -1.31 -23.65 25.83
N PRO A 162 -0.47 -24.69 25.79
CA PRO A 162 0.96 -24.52 25.64
C PRO A 162 1.29 -23.84 24.31
N MET A 163 2.41 -23.12 24.27
CA MET A 163 2.91 -22.53 23.02
C MET A 163 3.05 -23.61 21.95
N THR A 164 2.50 -23.33 20.78
CA THR A 164 2.65 -24.19 19.61
C THR A 164 3.63 -23.53 18.65
N LYS A 165 4.48 -24.32 17.97
CA LYS A 165 5.33 -23.76 16.91
C LYS A 165 4.41 -23.05 15.90
N ALA A 166 4.73 -21.80 15.57
CA ALA A 166 4.04 -21.11 14.49
C ALA A 166 4.04 -22.01 13.26
N VAL A 167 2.86 -22.29 12.69
CA VAL A 167 2.74 -22.89 11.36
C VAL A 167 3.66 -22.11 10.42
N ASP A 168 4.61 -22.82 9.81
CA ASP A 168 5.68 -22.34 8.91
C ASP A 168 5.91 -20.82 8.90
N SER A 169 6.90 -20.34 9.67
CA SER A 169 7.29 -18.92 9.68
C SER A 169 7.78 -18.41 8.32
N SER A 170 7.96 -19.30 7.36
CA SER A 170 8.38 -19.05 5.98
C SER A 170 7.26 -18.48 5.09
N ILE A 171 5.99 -18.64 5.46
CA ILE A 171 4.84 -18.13 4.69
C ILE A 171 4.31 -16.87 5.39
N PRO A 172 4.35 -15.70 4.75
CA PRO A 172 3.81 -14.48 5.32
C PRO A 172 2.29 -14.65 5.47
N ARG A 173 1.75 -14.26 6.62
CA ARG A 173 0.29 -14.34 6.85
C ARG A 173 -0.45 -13.06 6.51
N VAL A 174 0.21 -12.15 5.80
CA VAL A 174 -0.42 -10.94 5.25
C VAL A 174 -1.28 -11.35 4.06
N THR A 175 -2.45 -10.74 3.90
CA THR A 175 -3.36 -10.98 2.76
C THR A 175 -3.66 -9.68 2.04
N TYR A 176 -4.28 -9.74 0.87
CA TYR A 176 -4.69 -8.53 0.14
C TYR A 176 -5.65 -7.65 0.94
N ASP A 177 -6.42 -8.22 1.87
CA ASP A 177 -7.32 -7.49 2.77
C ASP A 177 -6.58 -6.51 3.71
N GLU A 178 -5.26 -6.65 3.86
CA GLU A 178 -4.41 -5.75 4.64
C GLU A 178 -3.76 -4.64 3.78
N LEU A 179 -4.07 -4.58 2.49
CA LEU A 179 -3.61 -3.55 1.56
C LEU A 179 -4.77 -2.59 1.26
N GLY A 180 -4.56 -1.29 1.45
CA GLY A 180 -5.52 -0.25 1.06
C GLY A 180 -5.00 0.57 -0.11
N GLY A 181 -5.87 0.96 -1.03
CA GLY A 181 -5.54 1.87 -2.13
C GLY A 181 -4.65 1.32 -3.24
N LEU A 182 -4.45 0.00 -3.30
CA LEU A 182 -3.57 -0.68 -4.26
C LEU A 182 -4.30 -1.66 -5.19
N LYS A 183 -5.59 -1.45 -5.46
CA LYS A 183 -6.42 -2.42 -6.20
C LYS A 183 -5.88 -2.74 -7.59
N ASN A 184 -5.43 -1.72 -8.33
CA ASN A 184 -4.88 -1.88 -9.67
C ASN A 184 -3.54 -2.62 -9.66
N GLU A 185 -2.68 -2.29 -8.71
CA GLU A 185 -1.35 -2.87 -8.51
C GLU A 185 -1.47 -4.33 -8.06
N VAL A 186 -2.43 -4.62 -7.17
CA VAL A 186 -2.80 -5.98 -6.74
C VAL A 186 -3.29 -6.80 -7.93
N GLN A 187 -4.16 -6.26 -8.79
CA GLN A 187 -4.61 -6.99 -9.97
C GLN A 187 -3.43 -7.35 -10.90
N LYS A 188 -2.57 -6.36 -11.20
CA LYS A 188 -1.37 -6.55 -12.00
C LYS A 188 -0.47 -7.65 -11.42
N ILE A 189 -0.15 -7.58 -10.13
CA ILE A 189 0.76 -8.56 -9.52
C ILE A 189 0.16 -9.96 -9.46
N ARG A 190 -1.16 -10.09 -9.31
CA ARG A 190 -1.87 -11.38 -9.37
C ARG A 190 -1.75 -12.03 -10.73
N GLU A 191 -1.91 -11.28 -11.81
CA GLU A 191 -1.74 -11.79 -13.18
C GLU A 191 -0.30 -12.25 -13.44
N MET A 192 0.68 -11.57 -12.85
CA MET A 192 2.10 -11.83 -13.09
C MET A 192 2.72 -12.89 -12.18
N VAL A 193 2.21 -13.05 -10.96
CA VAL A 193 2.80 -13.94 -9.94
C VAL A 193 1.84 -15.06 -9.55
N GLU A 194 0.59 -14.73 -9.21
CA GLU A 194 -0.39 -15.74 -8.77
C GLU A 194 -0.80 -16.67 -9.93
N LEU A 195 -1.13 -16.11 -11.10
CA LEU A 195 -1.62 -16.90 -12.23
C LEU A 195 -0.62 -17.98 -12.70
N PRO A 196 0.69 -17.67 -12.90
CA PRO A 196 1.67 -18.70 -13.28
C PRO A 196 1.87 -19.79 -12.23
N MET A 197 1.78 -19.44 -10.94
CA MET A 197 2.01 -20.39 -9.84
C MET A 197 0.84 -21.34 -9.66
N ARG A 198 -0.39 -20.85 -9.86
CA ARG A 198 -1.62 -21.62 -9.63
C ARG A 198 -2.11 -22.37 -10.87
N HIS A 199 -1.94 -21.77 -12.04
CA HIS A 199 -2.44 -22.29 -13.32
C HIS A 199 -1.34 -22.33 -14.41
N PRO A 200 -0.24 -23.07 -14.18
CA PRO A 200 0.85 -23.18 -15.15
C PRO A 200 0.39 -23.73 -16.51
N GLU A 201 -0.66 -24.55 -16.54
CA GLU A 201 -1.26 -25.12 -17.76
C GLU A 201 -1.73 -24.06 -18.76
N LEU A 202 -2.12 -22.87 -18.30
CA LEU A 202 -2.54 -21.78 -19.18
C LEU A 202 -1.37 -21.27 -20.01
N PHE A 203 -0.20 -21.09 -19.38
CA PHE A 203 1.01 -20.61 -20.03
C PHE A 203 1.59 -21.66 -20.97
N GLU A 204 1.56 -22.94 -20.58
CA GLU A 204 1.98 -24.05 -21.45
C GLU A 204 1.11 -24.16 -22.72
N LYS A 205 -0.21 -23.93 -22.59
CA LYS A 205 -1.13 -23.98 -23.74
C LYS A 205 -0.98 -22.78 -24.68
N ILE A 206 -0.75 -21.58 -24.13
CA ILE A 206 -0.57 -20.36 -24.92
C ILE A 206 0.83 -20.33 -25.57
N GLY A 207 1.79 -21.06 -25.01
CA GLY A 207 3.16 -21.11 -25.52
C GLY A 207 3.98 -19.87 -25.17
N VAL A 208 3.65 -19.21 -24.06
CA VAL A 208 4.38 -18.03 -23.55
C VAL A 208 5.09 -18.38 -22.25
N GLU A 209 6.29 -17.83 -22.05
CA GLU A 209 7.00 -17.98 -20.79
C GLU A 209 6.35 -17.13 -19.70
N ALA A 210 6.29 -17.67 -18.48
CA ALA A 210 5.86 -16.90 -17.32
C ALA A 210 6.88 -15.80 -16.99
N PRO A 211 6.43 -14.63 -16.49
CA PRO A 211 7.34 -13.58 -16.04
C PRO A 211 8.29 -14.10 -14.97
N LYS A 212 9.59 -13.79 -15.08
CA LYS A 212 10.60 -14.26 -14.11
C LYS A 212 10.74 -13.32 -12.93
N GLY A 213 10.51 -12.02 -13.15
CA GLY A 213 10.62 -11.03 -12.09
C GLY A 213 9.77 -9.79 -12.30
N VAL A 214 9.42 -9.19 -11.17
CA VAL A 214 8.62 -7.96 -11.06
C VAL A 214 9.41 -6.93 -10.28
N LEU A 215 9.57 -5.72 -10.83
CA LEU A 215 10.17 -4.58 -10.15
C LEU A 215 9.08 -3.64 -9.63
N LEU A 216 8.98 -3.52 -8.31
CA LEU A 216 8.11 -2.56 -7.62
C LEU A 216 8.89 -1.27 -7.40
N TYR A 217 8.35 -0.13 -7.82
CA TYR A 217 8.99 1.17 -7.58
C TYR A 217 7.99 2.22 -7.10
N GLY A 218 8.47 3.24 -6.39
CA GLY A 218 7.64 4.34 -5.91
C GLY A 218 8.21 4.99 -4.66
N PRO A 219 7.54 6.00 -4.06
CA PRO A 219 8.00 6.63 -2.83
C PRO A 219 8.12 5.66 -1.64
N PRO A 220 9.00 5.92 -0.66
CA PRO A 220 9.07 5.11 0.56
C PRO A 220 7.75 5.16 1.34
N GLY A 221 7.40 4.06 2.01
CA GLY A 221 6.20 3.99 2.85
C GLY A 221 4.87 3.75 2.12
N THR A 222 4.88 3.48 0.81
CA THR A 222 3.69 3.13 0.02
C THR A 222 3.28 1.65 0.10
N GLY A 223 4.02 0.82 0.85
CA GLY A 223 3.64 -0.57 1.09
C GLY A 223 4.22 -1.61 0.12
N LYS A 224 5.31 -1.31 -0.59
CA LYS A 224 5.97 -2.25 -1.54
C LYS A 224 6.30 -3.61 -0.92
N THR A 225 6.94 -3.60 0.25
CA THR A 225 7.28 -4.80 1.03
C THR A 225 6.03 -5.53 1.54
N LEU A 226 4.97 -4.79 1.87
CA LEU A 226 3.71 -5.36 2.33
C LEU A 226 2.96 -6.06 1.19
N LEU A 227 2.96 -5.47 -0.01
CA LEU A 227 2.39 -6.07 -1.21
C LEU A 227 3.05 -7.41 -1.53
N ALA A 228 4.39 -7.47 -1.54
CA ALA A 228 5.11 -8.72 -1.81
C ALA A 228 4.80 -9.82 -0.78
N LYS A 229 4.68 -9.45 0.51
CA LYS A 229 4.26 -10.37 1.58
C LYS A 229 2.81 -10.84 1.39
N ALA A 230 1.90 -9.96 0.99
CA ALA A 230 0.51 -10.30 0.74
C ALA A 230 0.36 -11.31 -0.41
N VAL A 231 1.11 -11.12 -1.50
CA VAL A 231 1.12 -12.07 -2.64
C VAL A 231 1.61 -13.45 -2.20
N ALA A 232 2.67 -13.51 -1.41
CA ALA A 232 3.20 -14.78 -0.89
C ALA A 232 2.21 -15.47 0.07
N GLY A 233 1.54 -14.71 0.91
CA GLY A 233 0.51 -15.24 1.81
C GLY A 233 -0.72 -15.77 1.06
N GLU A 234 -1.15 -15.11 -0.01
CA GLU A 234 -2.30 -15.55 -0.80
C GLU A 234 -1.97 -16.76 -1.70
N THR A 235 -0.75 -16.82 -2.24
CA THR A 235 -0.27 -17.96 -3.03
C THR A 235 0.19 -19.15 -2.17
N ASN A 236 0.25 -18.97 -0.84
CA ASN A 236 0.84 -19.92 0.11
C ASN A 236 2.25 -20.37 -0.33
N ALA A 237 3.03 -19.43 -0.88
CA ALA A 237 4.38 -19.65 -1.38
C ALA A 237 5.42 -19.39 -0.29
N HIS A 238 6.54 -20.12 -0.34
CA HIS A 238 7.67 -19.88 0.55
C HIS A 238 8.28 -18.50 0.27
N PHE A 239 8.33 -17.62 1.27
CA PHE A 239 8.81 -16.25 1.11
C PHE A 239 10.22 -16.08 1.66
N ILE A 240 11.15 -15.68 0.80
CA ILE A 240 12.52 -15.35 1.20
C ILE A 240 12.70 -13.85 1.05
N SER A 241 12.88 -13.15 2.16
CA SER A 241 13.11 -11.71 2.18
C SER A 241 14.61 -11.43 2.28
N LEU A 242 15.08 -10.50 1.46
CA LEU A 242 16.46 -10.06 1.41
C LEU A 242 16.47 -8.53 1.33
N SER A 243 17.24 -7.88 2.20
CA SER A 243 17.45 -6.44 2.13
C SER A 243 18.80 -6.16 1.47
N GLY A 244 18.85 -5.25 0.49
CA GLY A 244 20.07 -4.89 -0.24
C GLY A 244 21.28 -4.63 0.68
N PRO A 245 21.16 -3.74 1.69
CA PRO A 245 22.22 -3.50 2.67
C PRO A 245 22.68 -4.74 3.45
N GLU A 246 21.82 -5.72 3.69
CA GLU A 246 22.21 -6.95 4.42
C GLU A 246 23.15 -7.84 3.61
N ILE A 247 23.12 -7.74 2.28
CA ILE A 247 23.99 -8.51 1.39
C ILE A 247 25.41 -7.96 1.40
N MET A 248 25.57 -6.65 1.64
CA MET A 248 26.85 -5.95 1.61
C MET A 248 27.68 -6.33 2.85
N GLY A 249 28.32 -7.51 2.78
CA GLY A 249 29.20 -8.03 3.82
C GLY A 249 30.53 -7.30 3.88
N LYS A 250 31.24 -7.44 5.02
CA LYS A 250 32.60 -6.88 5.19
C LYS A 250 33.67 -7.68 4.46
N TYR A 251 33.38 -8.93 4.06
CA TYR A 251 34.33 -9.86 3.50
C TYR A 251 34.06 -10.16 2.02
N TYR A 252 35.15 -10.35 1.28
CA TYR A 252 35.13 -10.55 -0.16
C TYR A 252 34.49 -11.91 -0.54
N GLY A 253 33.51 -11.90 -1.45
CA GLY A 253 32.86 -13.11 -1.99
C GLY A 253 31.68 -13.65 -1.16
N GLU A 254 31.54 -13.26 0.10
CA GLU A 254 30.44 -13.69 0.99
C GLU A 254 29.07 -13.26 0.44
N SER A 255 28.99 -12.06 -0.12
CA SER A 255 27.79 -11.53 -0.77
C SER A 255 27.31 -12.37 -1.96
N GLU A 256 28.24 -12.87 -2.79
CA GLU A 256 27.91 -13.65 -3.99
C GLU A 256 27.44 -15.07 -3.62
N GLU A 257 28.10 -15.70 -2.65
CA GLU A 257 27.72 -17.01 -2.12
C GLU A 257 26.33 -16.95 -1.48
N ARG A 258 26.06 -15.92 -0.67
CA ARG A 258 24.75 -15.73 -0.03
C ARG A 258 23.60 -15.58 -1.04
N ILE A 259 23.78 -14.81 -2.11
CA ILE A 259 22.75 -14.71 -3.17
C ILE A 259 22.54 -16.07 -3.84
N ARG A 260 23.61 -16.82 -4.12
CA ARG A 260 23.52 -18.16 -4.73
C ARG A 260 22.77 -19.15 -3.83
N GLU A 261 23.06 -19.14 -2.53
CA GLU A 261 22.37 -19.98 -1.55
C GLU A 261 20.88 -19.64 -1.47
N ILE A 262 20.51 -18.37 -1.47
CA ILE A 262 19.12 -17.92 -1.44
C ILE A 262 18.34 -18.43 -2.66
N PHE A 263 18.89 -18.27 -3.87
CA PHE A 263 18.23 -18.76 -5.09
C PHE A 263 18.12 -20.29 -5.09
N LYS A 264 19.13 -21.00 -4.58
CA LYS A 264 19.08 -22.46 -4.41
C LYS A 264 17.98 -22.87 -3.42
N GLN A 265 17.89 -22.22 -2.27
CA GLN A 265 16.83 -22.46 -1.28
C GLN A 265 15.45 -22.16 -1.86
N ALA A 266 15.32 -21.12 -2.69
CA ALA A 266 14.07 -20.79 -3.37
C ALA A 266 13.64 -21.92 -4.33
N GLU A 267 14.57 -22.48 -5.10
CA GLU A 267 14.30 -23.60 -6.00
C GLU A 267 13.93 -24.89 -5.24
N GLU A 268 14.61 -25.18 -4.13
CA GLU A 268 14.33 -26.36 -3.28
C GLU A 268 12.97 -26.27 -2.58
N ASN A 269 12.55 -25.07 -2.16
CA ASN A 269 11.28 -24.83 -1.47
C ASN A 269 10.16 -24.32 -2.40
N SER A 270 10.24 -24.65 -3.69
CA SER A 270 9.24 -24.23 -4.68
C SER A 270 7.85 -24.84 -4.40
N PRO A 271 6.73 -24.07 -4.49
CA PRO A 271 6.61 -22.71 -5.01
C PRO A 271 7.13 -21.63 -4.04
N SER A 272 7.93 -20.69 -4.54
CA SER A 272 8.60 -19.68 -3.71
C SER A 272 8.68 -18.30 -4.35
N ILE A 273 8.76 -17.28 -3.50
CA ILE A 273 8.93 -15.87 -3.88
C ILE A 273 10.20 -15.35 -3.21
N VAL A 274 11.14 -14.86 -4.01
CA VAL A 274 12.34 -14.17 -3.54
C VAL A 274 12.07 -12.68 -3.60
N PHE A 275 12.01 -12.03 -2.44
CA PHE A 275 11.81 -10.60 -2.33
C PHE A 275 13.12 -9.88 -2.01
N ILE A 276 13.53 -8.96 -2.88
CA ILE A 276 14.74 -8.14 -2.73
C ILE A 276 14.33 -6.69 -2.49
N ASP A 277 14.42 -6.22 -1.26
CA ASP A 277 14.19 -4.82 -0.91
C ASP A 277 15.45 -3.98 -1.13
N GLU A 278 15.26 -2.69 -1.44
CA GLU A 278 16.34 -1.74 -1.75
C GLU A 278 17.36 -2.29 -2.76
N ILE A 279 16.86 -2.85 -3.88
CA ILE A 279 17.72 -3.46 -4.91
C ILE A 279 18.74 -2.46 -5.49
N ASP A 280 18.44 -1.16 -5.47
CA ASP A 280 19.34 -0.10 -5.89
C ASP A 280 20.65 -0.04 -5.08
N SER A 281 20.66 -0.57 -3.85
CA SER A 281 21.87 -0.66 -3.02
C SER A 281 22.86 -1.72 -3.49
N ILE A 282 22.39 -2.77 -4.17
CA ILE A 282 23.22 -3.91 -4.62
C ILE A 282 23.36 -3.98 -6.14
N ALA A 283 22.46 -3.30 -6.86
CA ALA A 283 22.47 -3.23 -8.30
C ALA A 283 22.43 -1.82 -8.89
N PRO A 284 23.32 -0.91 -8.45
CA PRO A 284 23.46 0.41 -9.05
C PRO A 284 23.98 0.34 -10.50
N LYS A 285 23.81 1.43 -11.26
CA LYS A 285 24.41 1.60 -12.59
C LYS A 285 25.94 1.43 -12.54
N ARG A 286 26.46 0.61 -13.45
CA ARG A 286 27.90 0.27 -13.51
C ARG A 286 28.82 1.48 -13.70
N ASP A 287 28.32 2.52 -14.35
CA ASP A 287 29.08 3.73 -14.65
C ASP A 287 29.17 4.69 -13.45
N GLU A 288 28.21 4.62 -12.52
CA GLU A 288 28.15 5.45 -11.32
C GLU A 288 28.97 4.86 -10.14
N VAL A 289 29.51 3.65 -10.33
CA VAL A 289 30.10 2.82 -9.28
C VAL A 289 31.59 2.61 -9.49
N SER A 290 32.39 3.04 -8.51
CA SER A 290 33.84 2.80 -8.47
C SER A 290 34.21 1.41 -7.94
N GLY A 291 33.32 0.74 -7.18
CA GLY A 291 33.60 -0.53 -6.52
C GLY A 291 33.47 -1.75 -7.45
N GLU A 292 34.47 -2.64 -7.44
CA GLU A 292 34.40 -3.91 -8.19
C GLU A 292 33.40 -4.91 -7.60
N VAL A 293 33.15 -4.86 -6.29
CA VAL A 293 32.28 -5.80 -5.58
C VAL A 293 30.83 -5.67 -6.05
N GLU A 294 30.31 -4.45 -6.13
CA GLU A 294 28.95 -4.16 -6.61
C GLU A 294 28.74 -4.63 -8.06
N LYS A 295 29.72 -4.39 -8.94
CA LYS A 295 29.67 -4.86 -10.35
C LYS A 295 29.58 -6.39 -10.45
N ARG A 296 30.22 -7.12 -9.53
CA ARG A 296 30.16 -8.58 -9.48
C ARG A 296 28.83 -9.07 -8.94
N ILE A 297 28.29 -8.44 -7.90
CA ILE A 297 26.96 -8.75 -7.36
C ILE A 297 25.90 -8.60 -8.45
N VAL A 298 25.93 -7.50 -9.22
CA VAL A 298 25.06 -7.31 -10.38
C VAL A 298 25.22 -8.45 -11.37
N SER A 299 26.45 -8.78 -11.75
CA SER A 299 26.72 -9.84 -12.74
C SER A 299 26.25 -11.21 -12.26
N GLN A 300 26.38 -11.49 -10.96
CA GLN A 300 25.90 -12.72 -10.33
C GLN A 300 24.37 -12.78 -10.32
N LEU A 301 23.68 -11.68 -9.96
CA LEU A 301 22.22 -11.60 -9.99
C LEU A 301 21.68 -11.81 -11.41
N LEU A 302 22.30 -11.17 -12.42
CA LEU A 302 21.96 -11.39 -13.84
C LEU A 302 22.10 -12.86 -14.24
N THR A 303 23.21 -13.49 -13.84
CA THR A 303 23.47 -14.91 -14.17
C THR A 303 22.44 -15.83 -13.52
N LEU A 304 22.04 -15.54 -12.27
CA LEU A 304 21.02 -16.32 -11.57
C LEU A 304 19.64 -16.15 -12.21
N MET A 305 19.24 -14.92 -12.52
CA MET A 305 17.97 -14.62 -13.19
C MET A 305 17.85 -15.31 -14.56
N ASP A 306 18.91 -15.23 -15.37
CA ASP A 306 18.96 -15.88 -16.69
C ASP A 306 18.98 -17.41 -16.55
N GLY A 307 19.66 -17.92 -15.52
CA GLY A 307 19.83 -19.34 -15.22
C GLY A 307 18.63 -20.02 -14.58
N MET A 308 17.65 -19.27 -14.07
CA MET A 308 16.41 -19.83 -13.52
C MET A 308 15.64 -20.58 -14.60
N LYS A 309 15.58 -21.90 -14.43
CA LYS A 309 14.79 -22.84 -15.26
C LYS A 309 13.44 -23.18 -14.62
N SER A 310 13.10 -22.55 -13.49
CA SER A 310 11.82 -22.75 -12.84
C SER A 310 10.72 -22.31 -13.81
N ARG A 311 9.80 -23.24 -14.16
CA ARG A 311 8.65 -22.97 -15.03
C ARG A 311 7.61 -22.07 -14.34
N GLY A 312 8.00 -20.86 -13.94
CA GLY A 312 7.16 -19.92 -13.19
C GLY A 312 6.90 -20.29 -11.72
N LYS A 313 7.57 -21.30 -11.17
CA LYS A 313 7.39 -21.71 -9.76
C LYS A 313 8.28 -20.97 -8.76
N VAL A 314 9.23 -20.19 -9.24
CA VAL A 314 10.05 -19.27 -8.44
C VAL A 314 9.96 -17.93 -9.13
N VAL A 315 9.51 -16.92 -8.40
CA VAL A 315 9.36 -15.55 -8.92
C VAL A 315 10.19 -14.60 -8.07
N VAL A 316 10.92 -13.69 -8.72
CA VAL A 316 11.73 -12.68 -8.04
C VAL A 316 11.01 -11.34 -8.04
N ILE A 317 10.67 -10.83 -6.86
CA ILE A 317 10.08 -9.50 -6.71
C ILE A 317 11.16 -8.58 -6.12
N ALA A 318 11.48 -7.49 -6.79
CA ALA A 318 12.42 -6.49 -6.28
C ALA A 318 11.70 -5.18 -5.98
N ALA A 319 12.13 -4.44 -4.97
CA ALA A 319 11.59 -3.13 -4.62
C ALA A 319 12.68 -2.06 -4.62
N THR A 320 12.35 -0.86 -5.10
CA THR A 320 13.24 0.31 -5.06
C THR A 320 12.45 1.61 -4.89
N ASN A 321 13.10 2.65 -4.36
CA ASN A 321 12.59 4.02 -4.41
C ASN A 321 13.19 4.82 -5.59
N ARG A 322 14.21 4.26 -6.25
CA ARG A 322 15.03 4.92 -7.27
C ARG A 322 15.17 4.02 -8.51
N PRO A 323 14.11 3.85 -9.32
CA PRO A 323 14.16 2.98 -10.50
C PRO A 323 15.24 3.39 -11.51
N ASP A 324 15.60 4.67 -11.54
CA ASP A 324 16.64 5.19 -12.43
C ASP A 324 18.07 4.90 -11.99
N SER A 325 18.31 4.49 -10.73
CA SER A 325 19.66 4.13 -10.27
C SER A 325 20.00 2.66 -10.50
N ILE A 326 19.02 1.82 -10.87
CA ILE A 326 19.24 0.39 -11.12
C ILE A 326 19.95 0.17 -12.47
N ASP A 327 20.83 -0.85 -12.54
CA ASP A 327 21.43 -1.30 -13.79
C ASP A 327 20.34 -1.65 -14.84
N PRO A 328 20.31 -0.96 -16.00
CA PRO A 328 19.32 -1.20 -17.05
C PRO A 328 19.29 -2.63 -17.58
N ALA A 329 20.36 -3.41 -17.42
CA ALA A 329 20.41 -4.81 -17.82
C ALA A 329 19.44 -5.67 -17.00
N LEU A 330 19.17 -5.34 -15.73
CA LEU A 330 18.21 -6.06 -14.90
C LEU A 330 16.76 -5.81 -15.34
N ARG A 331 16.49 -4.64 -15.94
CA ARG A 331 15.16 -4.21 -16.42
C ARG A 331 14.81 -4.73 -17.83
N ARG A 332 15.65 -5.61 -18.40
CA ARG A 332 15.41 -6.19 -19.74
C ARG A 332 14.48 -7.40 -19.66
N PRO A 333 13.73 -7.70 -20.73
CA PRO A 333 12.96 -8.93 -20.83
C PRO A 333 13.80 -10.19 -20.58
N GLY A 334 13.21 -11.18 -19.92
CA GLY A 334 13.85 -12.36 -19.32
C GLY A 334 14.32 -12.18 -17.87
N ARG A 335 14.10 -11.02 -17.22
CA ARG A 335 14.60 -10.66 -15.88
C ARG A 335 13.52 -9.92 -15.09
N PHE A 336 13.62 -8.60 -14.88
CA PHE A 336 12.49 -7.79 -14.43
C PHE A 336 11.69 -7.35 -15.66
N ASP A 337 10.83 -8.27 -16.12
CA ASP A 337 10.03 -8.13 -17.33
C ASP A 337 8.93 -7.07 -17.18
N ARG A 338 8.61 -6.76 -15.93
CA ARG A 338 7.45 -5.99 -15.53
C ARG A 338 7.83 -5.03 -14.42
N GLU A 339 7.38 -3.81 -14.57
CA GLU A 339 7.57 -2.75 -13.59
C GLU A 339 6.19 -2.28 -13.12
N ILE A 340 6.00 -2.19 -11.81
CA ILE A 340 4.77 -1.72 -11.19
C ILE A 340 5.12 -0.49 -10.36
N GLU A 341 4.53 0.64 -10.74
CA GLU A 341 4.55 1.84 -9.91
C GLU A 341 3.57 1.70 -8.75
N ILE A 342 4.07 1.96 -7.54
CA ILE A 342 3.27 2.04 -6.32
C ILE A 342 3.33 3.49 -5.86
N GLY A 343 2.38 4.27 -6.39
CA GLY A 343 2.24 5.70 -6.18
C GLY A 343 1.70 6.06 -4.80
N ILE A 344 1.42 7.35 -4.64
CA ILE A 344 0.75 7.88 -3.45
C ILE A 344 -0.75 7.60 -3.59
N PRO A 345 -1.42 7.11 -2.52
CA PRO A 345 -2.84 6.78 -2.58
C PRO A 345 -3.71 8.03 -2.77
N ASP A 346 -4.79 7.85 -3.52
CA ASP A 346 -5.87 8.84 -3.67
C ASP A 346 -6.76 8.90 -2.42
N ASP A 347 -7.79 9.75 -2.44
CA ASP A 347 -8.68 9.95 -1.29
C ASP A 347 -9.36 8.65 -0.84
N GLU A 348 -9.81 7.83 -1.79
CA GLU A 348 -10.43 6.53 -1.51
C GLU A 348 -9.42 5.53 -0.95
N GLY A 349 -8.23 5.45 -1.53
CA GLY A 349 -7.14 4.61 -1.05
C GLY A 349 -6.68 5.01 0.36
N ARG A 350 -6.60 6.31 0.67
CA ARG A 350 -6.29 6.79 2.02
C ARG A 350 -7.38 6.44 3.02
N LEU A 351 -8.66 6.48 2.63
CA LEU A 351 -9.76 6.01 3.46
C LEU A 351 -9.65 4.51 3.75
N GLU A 352 -9.32 3.69 2.75
CA GLU A 352 -9.10 2.24 2.95
C GLU A 352 -7.94 1.98 3.90
N ILE A 353 -6.80 2.66 3.70
CA ILE A 353 -5.62 2.55 4.56
C ILE A 353 -5.95 2.97 6.01
N LEU A 354 -6.63 4.10 6.20
CA LEU A 354 -7.09 4.54 7.52
C LEU A 354 -7.97 3.47 8.16
N SER A 355 -8.96 2.95 7.41
CA SER A 355 -9.87 1.90 7.89
C SER A 355 -9.12 0.64 8.35
N ILE A 356 -8.03 0.27 7.67
CA ILE A 356 -7.16 -0.84 8.04
C ILE A 356 -6.40 -0.53 9.33
N HIS A 357 -5.74 0.62 9.44
CA HIS A 357 -4.97 0.98 10.63
C HIS A 357 -5.82 1.27 11.86
N THR A 358 -7.06 1.72 11.66
CA THR A 358 -8.04 1.93 12.72
C THR A 358 -8.78 0.66 13.14
N ARG A 359 -8.56 -0.46 12.45
CA ARG A 359 -9.26 -1.72 12.71
C ARG A 359 -8.90 -2.26 14.10
N GLY A 360 -9.87 -2.26 15.00
CA GLY A 360 -9.71 -2.70 16.39
C GLY A 360 -9.33 -1.59 17.37
N MET A 361 -9.19 -0.34 16.89
CA MET A 361 -9.07 0.82 17.77
C MET A 361 -10.46 1.22 18.31
N PRO A 362 -10.57 1.66 19.57
CA PRO A 362 -11.83 2.14 20.15
C PRO A 362 -12.13 3.57 19.65
N ILE A 363 -12.65 3.68 18.44
CA ILE A 363 -12.94 4.97 17.80
C ILE A 363 -14.39 5.39 18.08
N ASP A 364 -14.59 6.68 18.36
CA ASP A 364 -15.93 7.26 18.50
C ASP A 364 -16.70 7.17 17.17
N GLU A 365 -17.98 6.79 17.24
CA GLU A 365 -18.88 6.70 16.08
C GLU A 365 -19.01 8.03 15.31
N LYS A 366 -18.69 9.17 15.95
CA LYS A 366 -18.67 10.50 15.35
C LYS A 366 -17.40 10.80 14.53
N VAL A 367 -16.41 9.92 14.53
CA VAL A 367 -15.19 10.12 13.75
C VAL A 367 -15.44 9.85 12.28
N ASP A 368 -15.31 10.90 11.46
CA ASP A 368 -15.42 10.80 10.01
C ASP A 368 -14.04 10.55 9.38
N LEU A 369 -13.70 9.27 9.18
CA LEU A 369 -12.47 8.86 8.48
C LEU A 369 -12.44 9.36 7.02
N LYS A 370 -13.60 9.54 6.37
CA LYS A 370 -13.68 10.06 5.01
C LYS A 370 -13.26 11.52 4.98
N GLN A 371 -13.69 12.32 5.94
CA GLN A 371 -13.20 13.70 6.07
C GLN A 371 -11.69 13.74 6.31
N ILE A 372 -11.16 12.88 7.19
CA ILE A 372 -9.72 12.82 7.48
C ILE A 372 -8.94 12.45 6.21
N SER A 373 -9.40 11.46 5.44
CA SER A 373 -8.76 11.03 4.19
C SER A 373 -8.65 12.17 3.16
N LYS A 374 -9.64 13.07 3.09
CA LYS A 374 -9.59 14.24 2.22
C LYS A 374 -8.53 15.24 2.66
N THR A 375 -8.35 15.45 3.96
CA THR A 375 -7.38 16.42 4.49
C THR A 375 -5.93 15.92 4.53
N THR A 376 -5.69 14.63 4.28
CA THR A 376 -4.36 13.99 4.33
C THR A 376 -3.69 13.92 2.95
N HIS A 377 -3.71 15.01 2.18
CA HIS A 377 -3.07 15.06 0.87
C HIS A 377 -1.58 14.69 0.93
N GLY A 378 -1.13 13.81 0.03
CA GLY A 378 0.26 13.38 -0.05
C GLY A 378 0.71 12.39 1.04
N PHE A 379 -0.17 12.00 1.98
CA PHE A 379 0.15 10.97 2.97
C PHE A 379 0.22 9.60 2.31
N VAL A 380 1.27 8.85 2.62
CA VAL A 380 1.40 7.43 2.22
C VAL A 380 0.92 6.50 3.34
N GLY A 381 0.89 5.18 3.08
CA GLY A 381 0.47 4.17 4.05
C GLY A 381 1.17 4.30 5.40
N ALA A 382 2.49 4.44 5.40
CA ALA A 382 3.28 4.63 6.61
C ALA A 382 2.92 5.92 7.38
N ASP A 383 2.57 7.01 6.67
CA ASP A 383 2.19 8.26 7.33
C ASP A 383 0.81 8.15 7.99
N LEU A 384 -0.12 7.47 7.33
CA LEU A 384 -1.46 7.21 7.87
C LEU A 384 -1.41 6.23 9.05
N GLU A 385 -0.51 5.25 9.02
CA GLU A 385 -0.23 4.39 10.17
C GLU A 385 0.24 5.23 11.38
N VAL A 386 1.21 6.12 11.16
CA VAL A 386 1.72 7.01 12.20
C VAL A 386 0.63 7.97 12.69
N LEU A 387 -0.20 8.51 11.80
CA LEU A 387 -1.32 9.36 12.15
C LEU A 387 -2.32 8.64 13.07
N SER A 388 -2.72 7.42 12.73
CA SER A 388 -3.61 6.61 13.56
C SER A 388 -2.99 6.28 14.92
N LYS A 389 -1.68 5.97 14.95
CA LYS A 389 -0.95 5.73 16.21
C LYS A 389 -0.86 6.98 17.08
N GLU A 390 -0.57 8.14 16.50
CA GLU A 390 -0.48 9.38 17.28
C GLU A 390 -1.85 9.79 17.82
N ALA A 391 -2.93 9.63 17.05
CA ALA A 391 -4.29 9.86 17.56
C ALA A 391 -4.61 8.95 18.77
N ALA A 392 -4.20 7.67 18.72
CA ALA A 392 -4.34 6.77 19.85
C ALA A 392 -3.49 7.21 21.05
N MET A 393 -2.26 7.67 20.83
CA MET A 393 -1.37 8.16 21.88
C MET A 393 -1.90 9.45 22.53
N ILE A 394 -2.49 10.36 21.78
CA ILE A 394 -3.11 11.58 22.31
C ILE A 394 -4.30 11.22 23.22
N SER A 395 -5.16 10.30 22.78
CA SER A 395 -6.24 9.77 23.62
C SER A 395 -5.70 9.13 24.91
N LEU A 396 -4.58 8.40 24.82
CA LEU A 396 -3.95 7.80 26.00
C LEU A 396 -3.36 8.87 26.94
N ARG A 397 -2.68 9.89 26.43
CA ARG A 397 -2.14 11.02 27.22
C ARG A 397 -3.23 11.76 28.00
N ARG A 398 -4.46 11.82 27.48
CA ARG A 398 -5.63 12.41 28.17
C ARG A 398 -6.03 11.62 29.43
N ILE A 399 -5.87 10.30 29.39
CA ILE A 399 -6.31 9.38 30.46
C ILE A 399 -5.16 9.03 31.40
N LEU A 400 -3.91 9.16 30.95
CA LEU A 400 -2.71 8.87 31.73
C LEU A 400 -2.69 9.52 33.14
N PRO A 401 -3.17 10.76 33.35
CA PRO A 401 -3.24 11.35 34.69
C PRO A 401 -4.23 10.67 35.64
N GLU A 402 -5.21 9.93 35.12
CA GLU A 402 -6.17 9.15 35.90
C GLU A 402 -5.68 7.72 36.17
N ILE A 403 -4.58 7.30 35.54
CA ILE A 403 -3.98 5.97 35.71
C ILE A 403 -2.94 6.04 36.82
N ASP A 404 -3.11 5.21 37.84
CA ASP A 404 -2.03 4.94 38.78
C ASP A 404 -1.06 3.94 38.13
N LEU A 405 0.15 4.42 37.83
CA LEU A 405 1.21 3.62 37.18
C LEU A 405 1.91 2.67 38.16
N ASP A 406 1.69 2.83 39.47
CA ASP A 406 2.25 1.96 40.50
C ASP A 406 1.38 0.69 40.72
N GLU A 407 0.14 0.67 40.22
CA GLU A 407 -0.70 -0.51 40.23
C GLU A 407 -0.32 -1.47 39.08
N GLU A 408 -0.26 -2.77 39.37
CA GLU A 408 -0.01 -3.80 38.34
C GLU A 408 -1.14 -3.88 37.30
N LYS A 409 -2.32 -3.31 37.58
CA LYS A 409 -3.53 -3.42 36.75
C LYS A 409 -4.27 -2.10 36.65
N ILE A 410 -4.61 -1.72 35.43
CA ILE A 410 -5.51 -0.59 35.15
C ILE A 410 -6.95 -1.08 35.37
N SER A 411 -7.78 -0.28 36.04
CA SER A 411 -9.19 -0.62 36.27
C SER A 411 -9.98 -0.71 34.96
N THR A 412 -10.93 -1.64 34.89
CA THR A 412 -11.80 -1.84 33.71
C THR A 412 -12.61 -0.59 33.36
N GLU A 413 -12.96 0.23 34.36
CA GLU A 413 -13.63 1.52 34.16
C GLU A 413 -12.75 2.52 33.39
N ILE A 414 -11.44 2.58 33.68
CA ILE A 414 -10.51 3.43 32.96
C ILE A 414 -10.31 2.90 31.53
N LEU A 415 -10.20 1.59 31.35
CA LEU A 415 -10.08 0.98 30.02
C LEU A 415 -11.28 1.27 29.12
N GLN A 416 -12.50 1.30 29.69
CA GLN A 416 -13.72 1.66 28.94
C GLN A 416 -13.80 3.14 28.56
N LYS A 417 -13.10 4.03 29.27
CA LYS A 417 -13.00 5.46 28.91
C LYS A 417 -12.07 5.72 27.73
N ILE A 418 -11.22 4.76 27.36
CA ILE A 418 -10.29 4.92 26.24
C ILE A 418 -11.10 4.94 24.94
N GLN A 419 -11.25 6.13 24.37
CA GLN A 419 -11.95 6.34 23.11
C GLN A 419 -11.26 7.44 22.29
N ILE A 420 -10.94 7.12 21.05
CA ILE A 420 -10.28 8.02 20.10
C ILE A 420 -11.35 8.87 19.41
N THR A 421 -11.19 10.18 19.50
CA THR A 421 -12.14 11.19 19.00
C THR A 421 -11.61 11.91 17.78
N SER A 422 -12.47 12.68 17.11
CA SER A 422 -12.09 13.51 15.96
C SER A 422 -11.08 14.60 16.32
N GLU A 423 -11.06 15.06 17.57
CA GLU A 423 -10.09 16.04 18.06
C GLU A 423 -8.69 15.42 18.15
N ASP A 424 -8.58 14.17 18.59
CA ASP A 424 -7.31 13.45 18.68
C ASP A 424 -6.66 13.31 17.28
N PHE A 425 -7.46 13.05 16.24
CA PHE A 425 -6.97 13.04 14.85
C PHE A 425 -6.55 14.44 14.35
N ARG A 426 -7.29 15.50 14.71
CA ARG A 426 -6.91 16.87 14.34
C ARG A 426 -5.61 17.31 15.01
N ASP A 427 -5.40 16.90 16.26
CA ASP A 427 -4.17 17.19 16.98
C ASP A 427 -3.00 16.37 16.43
N ALA A 428 -3.22 15.10 16.10
CA ALA A 428 -2.22 14.26 15.43
C ALA A 428 -1.77 14.86 14.08
N LEU A 429 -2.69 15.44 13.29
CA LEU A 429 -2.35 16.13 12.02
C LEU A 429 -1.42 17.34 12.20
N LYS A 430 -1.34 17.93 13.40
CA LYS A 430 -0.39 19.04 13.67
C LYS A 430 1.05 18.54 13.80
N GLU A 431 1.23 17.29 14.22
CA GLU A 431 2.54 16.68 14.47
C GLU A 431 3.02 15.83 13.29
N VAL A 432 2.12 15.08 12.65
CA VAL A 432 2.46 14.14 11.59
C VAL A 432 2.56 14.87 10.24
N ARG A 433 3.75 14.80 9.63
CA ARG A 433 4.01 15.35 8.29
C ARG A 433 4.19 14.24 7.26
N PRO A 434 3.64 14.40 6.04
CA PRO A 434 3.74 13.40 4.97
C PRO A 434 5.20 13.17 4.58
N SER A 435 5.60 11.90 4.52
CA SER A 435 6.97 11.47 4.22
C SER A 435 7.30 11.62 2.74
N ALA A 436 6.32 11.45 1.84
CA ALA A 436 6.52 11.68 0.41
C ALA A 436 6.91 13.13 0.10
N LEU A 437 6.40 14.10 0.87
CA LEU A 437 6.79 15.50 0.76
C LEU A 437 8.12 15.82 1.46
N ARG A 438 8.71 14.93 2.27
CA ARG A 438 10.01 15.22 2.93
C ARG A 438 11.19 15.19 1.95
N GLU A 439 11.09 14.44 0.85
CA GLU A 439 12.11 14.43 -0.23
C GLU A 439 12.01 15.66 -1.16
N VAL A 440 10.92 16.41 -1.07
CA VAL A 440 10.61 17.53 -1.94
C VAL A 440 10.59 18.80 -1.10
N GLN A 441 11.40 19.82 -1.42
CA GLN A 441 11.26 21.15 -0.81
C GLN A 441 9.97 21.82 -1.32
N VAL A 442 8.81 21.24 -1.01
CA VAL A 442 7.51 21.87 -1.26
C VAL A 442 7.31 22.91 -0.17
N GLN A 443 7.14 24.15 -0.59
CA GLN A 443 6.73 25.21 0.30
C GLN A 443 5.20 25.22 0.31
N VAL A 444 4.58 25.25 1.49
CA VAL A 444 3.18 25.69 1.58
C VAL A 444 3.23 27.22 1.63
N PRO A 445 2.77 27.94 0.59
CA PRO A 445 2.84 29.38 0.59
C PRO A 445 1.92 29.95 1.66
N ASN A 446 2.42 30.93 2.40
CA ASN A 446 1.65 31.66 3.42
C ASN A 446 1.00 32.94 2.88
N VAL A 447 1.21 33.26 1.60
CA VAL A 447 0.72 34.47 0.91
C VAL A 447 -0.68 34.22 0.36
N SER A 448 -1.62 35.12 0.64
CA SER A 448 -3.00 35.11 0.12
C SER A 448 -3.22 36.18 -0.95
N TRP A 449 -4.36 36.14 -1.64
CA TRP A 449 -4.72 37.20 -2.61
C TRP A 449 -4.86 38.59 -1.98
N ASP A 450 -5.18 38.65 -0.68
CA ASP A 450 -5.27 39.91 0.07
C ASP A 450 -3.88 40.54 0.27
N ASP A 451 -2.82 39.73 0.25
CA ASP A 451 -1.43 40.18 0.34
C ASP A 451 -0.91 40.68 -1.03
N VAL A 452 -1.66 40.48 -2.12
CA VAL A 452 -1.32 40.93 -3.48
C VAL A 452 -2.16 42.16 -3.83
N GLY A 453 -1.54 43.34 -3.79
CA GLY A 453 -2.21 44.60 -4.13
C GLY A 453 -2.47 44.76 -5.63
N GLY A 454 -3.71 45.12 -6.00
CA GLY A 454 -4.11 45.43 -7.37
C GLY A 454 -4.26 44.21 -8.30
N LEU A 455 -4.13 44.44 -9.61
CA LEU A 455 -4.17 43.39 -10.66
C LEU A 455 -5.47 42.57 -10.73
N GLU A 456 -6.62 43.16 -10.37
CA GLU A 456 -7.90 42.42 -10.28
C GLU A 456 -8.29 41.65 -11.56
N GLY A 457 -8.05 42.23 -12.74
CA GLY A 457 -8.29 41.52 -14.01
C GLY A 457 -7.43 40.27 -14.17
N LEU A 458 -6.14 40.33 -13.81
CA LEU A 458 -5.26 39.16 -13.84
C LEU A 458 -5.65 38.13 -12.78
N LYS A 459 -6.09 38.57 -11.59
CA LYS A 459 -6.59 37.66 -10.55
C LYS A 459 -7.79 36.88 -11.04
N GLU A 460 -8.71 37.54 -11.73
CA GLU A 460 -9.90 36.92 -12.31
C GLU A 460 -9.53 35.91 -13.41
N GLU A 461 -8.66 36.28 -14.36
CA GLU A 461 -8.15 35.35 -15.39
C GLU A 461 -7.47 34.11 -14.79
N LEU A 462 -6.67 34.27 -13.73
CA LEU A 462 -6.01 33.14 -13.06
C LEU A 462 -6.99 32.26 -12.29
N ARG A 463 -8.07 32.81 -11.74
CA ARG A 463 -9.15 32.02 -11.13
C ARG A 463 -9.86 31.18 -12.20
N GLU A 464 -10.22 31.77 -13.33
CA GLU A 464 -10.86 31.03 -14.41
C GLU A 464 -9.96 29.93 -14.98
N ALA A 465 -8.67 30.22 -15.19
CA ALA A 465 -7.73 29.29 -15.81
C ALA A 465 -7.31 28.13 -14.89
N VAL A 466 -7.30 28.32 -13.57
CA VAL A 466 -6.72 27.35 -12.63
C VAL A 466 -7.71 26.87 -11.58
N GLU A 467 -8.50 27.78 -11.00
CA GLU A 467 -9.42 27.45 -9.91
C GLU A 467 -10.64 26.68 -10.42
N TRP A 468 -11.24 27.12 -11.52
CA TRP A 468 -12.45 26.50 -12.06
C TRP A 468 -12.23 25.06 -12.52
N PRO A 469 -11.15 24.71 -13.23
CA PRO A 469 -10.86 23.31 -13.57
C PRO A 469 -10.74 22.39 -12.35
N ILE A 470 -10.16 22.89 -11.26
CA ILE A 470 -9.94 22.10 -10.04
C ILE A 470 -11.24 21.95 -9.25
N LYS A 471 -12.00 23.04 -9.05
CA LYS A 471 -13.24 23.03 -8.25
C LYS A 471 -14.44 22.45 -8.98
N HIS A 472 -14.49 22.57 -10.31
CA HIS A 472 -15.64 22.19 -11.13
C HIS A 472 -15.28 21.14 -12.17
N LYS A 473 -14.51 20.12 -11.77
CA LYS A 473 -14.05 19.05 -12.65
C LYS A 473 -15.17 18.38 -13.45
N GLU A 474 -16.30 18.08 -12.80
CA GLU A 474 -17.47 17.46 -13.45
C GLU A 474 -18.05 18.29 -14.60
N ALA A 475 -17.98 19.62 -14.50
CA ALA A 475 -18.45 20.52 -15.57
C ALA A 475 -17.47 20.55 -16.75
N PHE A 476 -16.16 20.49 -16.51
CA PHE A 476 -15.15 20.44 -17.56
C PHE A 476 -15.15 19.07 -18.27
N ASP A 477 -15.31 17.98 -17.53
CA ASP A 477 -15.44 16.62 -18.08
C ASP A 477 -16.70 16.48 -18.94
N TYR A 478 -17.79 17.18 -18.59
CA TYR A 478 -19.03 17.19 -19.39
C TYR A 478 -18.89 17.97 -20.71
N VAL A 479 -18.13 19.07 -20.73
CA VAL A 479 -17.99 19.96 -21.90
C VAL A 479 -16.79 19.57 -22.78
N ASP A 480 -15.97 18.60 -22.36
CA ASP A 480 -14.80 18.08 -23.08
C ASP A 480 -13.79 19.19 -23.45
N VAL A 481 -13.48 20.05 -22.49
CA VAL A 481 -12.57 21.19 -22.67
C VAL A 481 -11.21 20.89 -22.05
N GLN A 482 -10.14 21.06 -22.84
CA GLN A 482 -8.77 20.91 -22.34
C GLN A 482 -8.38 22.05 -21.40
N THR A 483 -7.84 21.67 -20.23
CA THR A 483 -7.34 22.61 -19.24
C THR A 483 -5.96 23.13 -19.64
N PRO A 484 -5.62 24.39 -19.31
CA PRO A 484 -4.31 24.94 -19.62
C PRO A 484 -3.22 24.21 -18.84
N LYS A 485 -2.25 23.62 -19.56
CA LYS A 485 -1.12 22.89 -18.97
C LYS A 485 -0.05 23.82 -18.37
N GLY A 486 -0.01 25.08 -18.82
CA GLY A 486 0.96 26.05 -18.35
C GLY A 486 0.52 27.50 -18.54
N ILE A 487 1.00 28.37 -17.67
CA ILE A 487 0.74 29.81 -17.65
C ILE A 487 2.08 30.54 -17.68
N LEU A 488 2.20 31.56 -18.53
CA LEU A 488 3.41 32.38 -18.63
C LEU A 488 3.12 33.78 -18.07
N LEU A 489 3.78 34.15 -16.97
CA LEU A 489 3.66 35.46 -16.34
C LEU A 489 4.77 36.40 -16.81
N HIS A 490 4.46 37.27 -17.77
CA HIS A 490 5.41 38.27 -18.25
C HIS A 490 5.16 39.66 -17.62
N GLY A 491 6.21 40.49 -17.58
CA GLY A 491 6.18 41.79 -16.90
C GLY A 491 7.57 42.24 -16.43
N PRO A 492 7.76 43.53 -16.11
CA PRO A 492 9.01 44.06 -15.56
C PRO A 492 9.48 43.32 -14.29
N PRO A 493 10.79 43.30 -13.99
CA PRO A 493 11.30 42.69 -12.77
C PRO A 493 10.73 43.40 -11.53
N GLY A 494 10.52 42.66 -10.44
CA GLY A 494 10.02 43.22 -9.17
C GLY A 494 8.51 43.50 -9.13
N THR A 495 7.73 43.04 -10.12
CA THR A 495 6.27 43.23 -10.18
C THR A 495 5.45 42.22 -9.38
N GLY A 496 6.10 41.40 -8.55
CA GLY A 496 5.40 40.45 -7.66
C GLY A 496 4.94 39.15 -8.32
N LYS A 497 5.48 38.75 -9.48
CA LYS A 497 5.14 37.48 -10.16
C LYS A 497 5.27 36.25 -9.25
N THR A 498 6.38 36.17 -8.51
CA THR A 498 6.61 35.12 -7.51
C THR A 498 5.57 35.16 -6.38
N LEU A 499 5.06 36.34 -6.01
CA LEU A 499 4.00 36.49 -4.99
C LEU A 499 2.65 36.04 -5.53
N ILE A 500 2.32 36.35 -6.79
CA ILE A 500 1.09 35.91 -7.46
C ILE A 500 1.05 34.38 -7.55
N ALA A 501 2.16 33.75 -7.98
CA ALA A 501 2.25 32.30 -8.06
C ALA A 501 2.09 31.63 -6.68
N LYS A 502 2.65 32.23 -5.62
CA LYS A 502 2.47 31.77 -4.24
C LYS A 502 1.04 31.95 -3.74
N ALA A 503 0.39 33.08 -4.03
CA ALA A 503 -1.00 33.35 -3.66
C ALA A 503 -1.97 32.37 -4.34
N LEU A 504 -1.72 32.08 -5.62
CA LEU A 504 -2.48 31.11 -6.39
C LEU A 504 -2.37 29.70 -5.78
N ALA A 505 -1.14 29.24 -5.48
CA ALA A 505 -0.91 27.94 -4.85
C ALA A 505 -1.59 27.79 -3.48
N LYS A 506 -1.60 28.85 -2.67
CA LYS A 506 -2.29 28.84 -1.37
C LYS A 506 -3.81 28.75 -1.54
N MET A 507 -4.37 29.47 -2.52
CA MET A 507 -5.81 29.46 -2.78
C MET A 507 -6.29 28.11 -3.33
N THR A 508 -5.51 27.46 -4.19
CA THR A 508 -5.84 26.15 -4.75
C THR A 508 -5.45 24.99 -3.83
N GLU A 509 -5.02 25.29 -2.60
CA GLU A 509 -4.52 24.31 -1.62
C GLU A 509 -3.49 23.35 -2.23
N SER A 510 -2.68 23.86 -3.18
CA SER A 510 -1.76 23.07 -3.98
C SER A 510 -0.32 23.20 -3.47
N ASN A 511 0.43 22.11 -3.58
CA ASN A 511 1.85 22.07 -3.26
C ASN A 511 2.63 23.03 -4.17
N PHE A 512 3.54 23.86 -3.65
CA PHE A 512 4.31 24.82 -4.45
C PHE A 512 5.79 24.44 -4.55
N ILE A 513 6.27 24.25 -5.77
CA ILE A 513 7.69 24.00 -6.08
C ILE A 513 8.21 25.21 -6.84
N SER A 514 9.14 25.97 -6.24
CA SER A 514 9.78 27.10 -6.90
C SER A 514 11.18 26.73 -7.35
N ILE A 515 11.49 27.02 -8.61
CA ILE A 515 12.77 26.75 -9.22
C ILE A 515 13.23 28.03 -9.90
N LYS A 516 14.44 28.46 -9.60
CA LYS A 516 15.06 29.57 -10.32
C LYS A 516 15.82 29.03 -11.51
N GLY A 517 15.70 29.65 -12.69
CA GLY A 517 16.40 29.24 -13.90
C GLY A 517 17.89 28.94 -13.69
N PRO A 518 18.66 29.84 -13.03
CA PRO A 518 20.07 29.59 -12.73
C PRO A 518 20.35 28.37 -11.82
N GLU A 519 19.39 27.93 -11.00
CA GLU A 519 19.56 26.76 -10.12
C GLU A 519 19.58 25.44 -10.90
N LEU A 520 18.86 25.35 -12.01
CA LEU A 520 18.88 24.16 -12.88
C LEU A 520 20.23 23.97 -13.57
N LEU A 521 20.93 25.07 -13.87
CA LEU A 521 22.25 25.06 -14.51
C LEU A 521 23.39 24.81 -13.53
N SER A 522 23.27 25.32 -12.28
CA SER A 522 24.35 25.30 -11.29
C SER A 522 24.34 24.10 -10.35
N LYS A 523 23.17 23.61 -9.92
CA LYS A 523 23.08 22.43 -9.03
C LYS A 523 23.44 21.12 -9.74
N TRP A 524 23.38 21.10 -11.08
CA TRP A 524 23.44 19.89 -11.89
C TRP A 524 24.41 20.03 -13.05
N VAL A 525 25.63 20.49 -12.77
CA VAL A 525 26.71 20.57 -13.78
C VAL A 525 27.00 19.17 -14.31
N GLY A 526 26.61 18.90 -15.56
CA GLY A 526 26.81 17.61 -16.24
C GLY A 526 25.63 16.63 -16.23
N GLU A 527 24.57 16.88 -15.45
CA GLU A 527 23.36 16.03 -15.35
C GLU A 527 22.04 16.84 -15.32
N SER A 528 22.02 18.03 -15.94
CA SER A 528 20.89 18.96 -15.85
C SER A 528 19.55 18.37 -16.33
N GLU A 529 19.57 17.44 -17.29
CA GLU A 529 18.38 16.71 -17.75
C GLU A 529 17.79 15.77 -16.68
N LYS A 530 18.65 15.05 -15.92
CA LYS A 530 18.19 14.17 -14.84
C LYS A 530 17.52 15.00 -13.73
N GLY A 531 18.08 16.17 -13.42
CA GLY A 531 17.52 17.10 -12.44
C GLY A 531 16.12 17.59 -12.81
N VAL A 532 15.89 17.94 -14.09
CA VAL A 532 14.55 18.30 -14.60
C VAL A 532 13.59 17.12 -14.45
N ARG A 533 13.97 15.92 -14.89
CA ARG A 533 13.15 14.71 -14.73
C ARG A 533 12.75 14.46 -13.28
N GLU A 534 13.70 14.60 -12.36
CA GLU A 534 13.46 14.41 -10.94
C GLU A 534 12.49 15.45 -10.38
N ILE A 535 12.60 16.71 -10.78
CA ILE A 535 11.67 17.79 -10.40
C ILE A 535 10.24 17.48 -10.84
N PHE A 536 10.05 17.12 -12.11
CA PHE A 536 8.72 16.85 -12.65
C PHE A 536 8.14 15.56 -12.07
N ARG A 537 8.97 14.55 -11.79
CA ARG A 537 8.59 13.37 -11.01
C ARG A 537 8.13 13.76 -9.60
N LYS A 538 8.87 14.62 -8.90
CA LYS A 538 8.51 15.12 -7.57
C LYS A 538 7.21 15.91 -7.57
N ALA A 539 6.99 16.74 -8.59
CA ALA A 539 5.75 17.49 -8.75
C ALA A 539 4.54 16.58 -9.00
N ARG A 540 4.69 15.53 -9.82
CA ARG A 540 3.65 14.50 -10.04
C ARG A 540 3.32 13.74 -8.74
N GLN A 541 4.33 13.42 -7.93
CA GLN A 541 4.12 12.82 -6.62
C GLN A 541 3.43 13.78 -5.64
N ALA A 542 3.78 15.06 -5.67
CA ALA A 542 3.16 16.09 -4.85
C ALA A 542 1.84 16.63 -5.42
N ALA A 543 1.20 15.96 -6.38
CA ALA A 543 -0.07 16.39 -6.94
C ALA A 543 -1.17 16.50 -5.85
N PRO A 544 -2.00 17.56 -5.82
CA PRO A 544 -2.02 18.73 -6.72
C PRO A 544 -0.84 19.67 -6.46
N CYS A 545 -0.12 20.06 -7.52
CA CYS A 545 1.14 20.82 -7.41
C CYS A 545 1.26 21.94 -8.46
N ILE A 546 1.81 23.08 -8.06
CA ILE A 546 2.21 24.17 -8.94
C ILE A 546 3.74 24.23 -9.00
N ILE A 547 4.29 24.03 -10.20
CA ILE A 547 5.71 24.24 -10.50
C ILE A 547 5.89 25.68 -11.00
N PHE A 548 6.59 26.50 -10.22
CA PHE A 548 6.94 27.87 -10.61
C PHE A 548 8.40 27.95 -11.07
N LEU A 549 8.60 28.15 -12.37
CA LEU A 549 9.89 28.36 -13.02
C LEU A 549 10.18 29.87 -13.08
N ASP A 550 10.86 30.40 -12.06
CA ASP A 550 11.28 31.80 -12.02
C ASP A 550 12.48 32.01 -12.96
N GLU A 551 12.54 33.17 -13.63
CA GLU A 551 13.59 33.51 -14.60
C GLU A 551 13.77 32.45 -15.70
N VAL A 552 12.65 31.97 -16.28
CA VAL A 552 12.68 31.00 -17.40
C VAL A 552 13.45 31.54 -18.62
N ASP A 553 13.53 32.86 -18.76
CA ASP A 553 14.33 33.54 -19.78
C ASP A 553 15.84 33.30 -19.63
N ALA A 554 16.32 32.97 -18.43
CA ALA A 554 17.71 32.56 -18.21
C ALA A 554 18.01 31.13 -18.74
N LEU A 555 16.98 30.29 -18.90
CA LEU A 555 17.08 28.92 -19.42
C LEU A 555 16.94 28.85 -20.95
N VAL A 556 16.23 29.81 -21.55
CA VAL A 556 15.89 29.80 -22.97
C VAL A 556 16.76 30.82 -23.73
N PRO A 557 17.91 30.40 -24.30
CA PRO A 557 18.67 31.29 -25.17
C PRO A 557 17.83 31.62 -26.42
N ARG A 558 17.94 32.86 -26.92
CA ARG A 558 17.38 33.20 -28.24
C ARG A 558 18.05 32.33 -29.29
N ARG A 559 17.28 31.47 -29.97
CA ARG A 559 17.77 30.61 -31.08
C ARG A 559 18.69 31.42 -32.00
N GLY A 560 19.99 31.08 -32.02
CA GLY A 560 21.00 31.70 -32.89
C GLY A 560 22.19 32.41 -32.23
N SER A 561 22.27 32.53 -30.90
CA SER A 561 23.50 33.05 -30.24
C SER A 561 24.50 31.92 -29.97
N GLY A 562 25.38 31.63 -30.93
CA GLY A 562 26.35 30.54 -30.87
C GLY A 562 27.42 30.72 -29.78
N GLY A 563 27.48 29.76 -28.85
CA GLY A 563 28.54 29.54 -27.87
C GLY A 563 28.43 28.14 -27.29
N SER A 564 29.51 27.53 -26.82
CA SER A 564 29.57 26.12 -26.36
C SER A 564 28.66 25.78 -25.16
N GLU A 565 28.16 26.77 -24.42
CA GLU A 565 27.13 26.61 -23.36
C GLU A 565 25.71 26.39 -23.91
N SER A 566 25.49 26.61 -25.22
CA SER A 566 24.17 26.44 -25.87
C SER A 566 23.68 25.00 -25.89
N HIS A 567 24.56 24.00 -25.98
CA HIS A 567 24.14 22.60 -26.07
C HIS A 567 23.54 22.06 -24.76
N VAL A 568 24.06 22.46 -23.60
CA VAL A 568 23.52 22.02 -22.30
C VAL A 568 22.16 22.68 -22.04
N THR A 569 22.02 23.96 -22.38
CA THR A 569 20.76 24.71 -22.24
C THR A 569 19.68 24.20 -23.21
N GLU A 570 20.03 23.90 -24.46
CA GLU A 570 19.10 23.31 -25.44
C GLU A 570 18.56 21.95 -24.99
N ASN A 571 19.42 21.10 -24.42
CA ASN A 571 19.02 19.81 -23.89
C ASN A 571 18.06 19.93 -22.69
N VAL A 572 18.33 20.87 -21.77
CA VAL A 572 17.46 21.16 -20.62
C VAL A 572 16.08 21.65 -21.08
N VAL A 573 16.03 22.57 -22.04
CA VAL A 573 14.77 23.08 -22.61
C VAL A 573 13.99 21.95 -23.29
N SER A 574 14.67 21.10 -24.07
CA SER A 574 14.05 19.95 -24.72
C SER A 574 13.45 18.97 -23.71
N GLN A 575 14.15 18.73 -22.60
CA GLN A 575 13.64 17.89 -21.52
C GLN A 575 12.41 18.52 -20.83
N ILE A 576 12.43 19.83 -20.53
CA ILE A 576 11.27 20.53 -19.94
C ILE A 576 10.05 20.42 -20.86
N LEU A 577 10.21 20.63 -22.17
CA LEU A 577 9.13 20.47 -23.14
C LEU A 577 8.61 19.03 -23.19
N THR A 578 9.51 18.04 -23.16
CA THR A 578 9.14 16.62 -23.11
C THR A 578 8.32 16.30 -21.86
N GLU A 579 8.68 16.86 -20.70
CA GLU A 579 7.89 16.68 -19.47
C GLU A 579 6.55 17.41 -19.54
N ILE A 580 6.47 18.63 -20.10
CA ILE A 580 5.22 19.38 -20.31
C ILE A 580 4.25 18.60 -21.20
N ASP A 581 4.75 18.06 -22.30
CA ASP A 581 3.95 17.28 -23.24
C ASP A 581 3.52 15.95 -22.60
N GLY A 582 4.42 15.32 -21.83
CA GLY A 582 4.18 14.10 -21.07
C GLY A 582 3.28 14.24 -19.83
N LEU A 583 2.77 15.43 -19.52
CA LEU A 583 1.73 15.64 -18.50
C LEU A 583 0.31 15.25 -19.00
N GLU A 584 0.20 14.43 -20.04
CA GLU A 584 -1.07 13.91 -20.52
C GLU A 584 -1.83 13.18 -19.40
N GLU A 585 -2.99 13.75 -19.08
CA GLU A 585 -4.11 13.16 -18.34
C GLU A 585 -3.73 12.47 -17.02
N LEU A 586 -3.76 13.22 -15.90
CA LEU A 586 -4.25 12.82 -14.56
C LEU A 586 -3.57 13.53 -13.37
N HIS A 587 -2.54 14.35 -13.56
CA HIS A 587 -1.69 14.71 -12.42
C HIS A 587 -1.98 16.03 -11.67
N ASN A 588 -2.98 16.85 -12.02
CA ASN A 588 -3.22 18.14 -11.33
C ASN A 588 -1.93 18.96 -11.09
N VAL A 589 -0.98 18.88 -12.04
CA VAL A 589 0.28 19.63 -12.00
C VAL A 589 0.15 20.79 -12.97
N LEU A 590 0.24 22.01 -12.45
CA LEU A 590 0.24 23.23 -13.25
C LEU A 590 1.65 23.81 -13.29
N ILE A 591 2.06 24.30 -14.46
CA ILE A 591 3.35 24.96 -14.62
C ILE A 591 3.13 26.46 -14.80
N ILE A 592 3.88 27.26 -14.05
CA ILE A 592 3.89 28.71 -14.16
C ILE A 592 5.32 29.15 -14.45
N GLY A 593 5.53 29.85 -15.57
CA GLY A 593 6.85 30.36 -16.00
C GLY A 593 6.91 31.88 -16.08
#